data_AF-A0A651DCQ7-F1
#
_entry.id   AF-A0A651DCQ7-F1
#
_cell.length_a   1.000
_cell.length_b   1.000
_cell.length_c   1.000
_cell.angle_alpha   90.00
_cell.angle_beta   90.00
_cell.angle_gamma   90.00
#
_symmetry.space_group_name_H-M   'P 1'
#
loop_
_entity.id
_entity.type
_entity.pdbx_description
1 polymer ?
#
loop_
_entity_poly.entity_id
_entity_poly.type
_entity_poly.pdbx_seq_one_letter_code
_entity_poly.pdbx_strand_id
1 'polypeptide(L)'
;MELQDRTVLLLGGAGLVGLAVARRMLDFAPARLIICGLREEEAREAVEVLRSDPAAQGTRIDPFWGDLFVPEEFSRRPRGDVLADDRARALFVDDLYGELTEEVFSRSALGRLLVDESPDIVVDSINTAGALAYQDAFRSAADLRRAAVEGGVDLATVERHLSTLYLPQLIRHTQIALEGMKRAGTGMYVKIGTAGTGGMGLNIPFTHSEERPSRVLLAKAGLAGAQSLLLFLMARTPEAPAVKEIKPTAAISWKAMARGPILRGGRPVPRCDALRPVPLGEAFAPGHDPAWTTLDEPLEGVYLDSGENGYFAASEFETLTALGLMEFVTPEEIAENVIREIRGIPSGKDVVAALDASTMGPTYRAGILRGQALERMEAMEDEAGSAGVSYEMLGPPRLSKLLFEGAILRRLHETVEAGCELDPDETAARALRLVDEDDDLRQRILSIGLPILLPDGNSILRGPRVKVLPEEGESLAAKVLVDRGWVDLRASNWDLWRERFRGFRDGVDIRPGLELGSRGDHEYGDRSGEIRPGRMGAWIFRYEDKGERIKR
;
A
#
# COMPACT_ATOMS: atom_id res chain seq x y z
N MET A 1 21.05 8.33 -6.56
CA MET A 1 20.40 8.99 -7.72
C MET A 1 20.89 10.42 -7.80
N GLU A 2 21.10 10.95 -9.01
CA GLU A 2 21.44 12.35 -9.24
C GLU A 2 20.17 13.21 -9.16
N LEU A 3 20.23 14.31 -8.41
CA LEU A 3 19.10 15.23 -8.19
C LEU A 3 19.01 16.32 -9.27
N GLN A 4 20.12 16.60 -9.95
CA GLN A 4 20.19 17.63 -10.98
C GLN A 4 19.26 17.29 -12.14
N ASP A 5 18.55 18.31 -12.64
CA ASP A 5 17.63 18.22 -13.78
C ASP A 5 16.44 17.24 -13.57
N ARG A 6 16.16 16.82 -12.33
CA ARG A 6 15.03 15.94 -11.99
C ARG A 6 13.76 16.70 -11.63
N THR A 7 12.62 16.04 -11.85
CA THR A 7 11.31 16.44 -11.32
C THR A 7 11.08 15.75 -9.99
N VAL A 8 10.90 16.53 -8.93
CA VAL A 8 10.66 16.03 -7.57
C VAL A 8 9.29 16.46 -7.07
N LEU A 9 8.50 15.48 -6.62
CA LEU A 9 7.21 15.68 -5.98
C LEU A 9 7.35 15.56 -4.47
N LEU A 10 6.99 16.61 -3.72
CA LEU A 10 7.01 16.62 -2.26
C LEU A 10 5.58 16.58 -1.72
N LEU A 11 5.12 15.38 -1.35
CA LEU A 11 3.84 15.19 -0.66
C LEU A 11 3.98 15.72 0.78
N GLY A 12 3.09 16.63 1.20
CA GLY A 12 3.26 17.36 2.45
C GLY A 12 4.39 18.40 2.42
N GLY A 13 4.85 18.80 1.23
CA GLY A 13 5.92 19.77 1.02
C GLY A 13 5.69 21.14 1.69
N ALA A 14 4.44 21.55 1.91
CA ALA A 14 4.13 22.78 2.66
C ALA A 14 4.32 22.66 4.18
N GLY A 15 4.46 21.43 4.70
CA GLY A 15 4.71 21.15 6.11
C GLY A 15 6.16 21.42 6.53
N LEU A 16 6.39 21.38 7.85
CA LEU A 16 7.69 21.70 8.46
C LEU A 16 8.86 20.90 7.84
N VAL A 17 8.73 19.57 7.78
CA VAL A 17 9.79 18.71 7.23
C VAL A 17 9.87 18.81 5.71
N GLY A 18 8.71 18.80 5.03
CA GLY A 18 8.63 18.90 3.58
C GLY A 18 9.33 20.15 3.04
N LEU A 19 9.15 21.29 3.71
CA LEU A 19 9.79 22.55 3.34
C LEU A 19 11.31 22.52 3.54
N ALA A 20 11.79 21.92 4.63
CA ALA A 20 13.24 21.76 4.88
C ALA A 20 13.89 20.84 3.83
N VAL A 21 13.21 19.75 3.44
CA VAL A 21 13.65 18.89 2.33
C VAL A 21 13.69 19.69 1.03
N ALA A 22 12.65 20.45 0.71
CA ALA A 22 12.60 21.26 -0.50
C ALA A 22 13.76 22.26 -0.55
N ARG A 23 14.02 23.00 0.54
CA ARG A 23 15.18 23.91 0.63
C ARG A 23 16.49 23.20 0.35
N ARG A 24 16.73 22.06 1.02
CA ARG A 24 17.96 21.29 0.82
C ARG A 24 18.08 20.73 -0.61
N MET A 25 16.96 20.42 -1.27
CA MET A 25 16.96 19.97 -2.66
C MET A 25 17.41 21.05 -3.64
N LEU A 26 17.12 22.33 -3.36
CA LEU A 26 17.50 23.45 -4.24
C LEU A 26 19.02 23.53 -4.45
N ASP A 27 19.81 23.14 -3.45
CA ASP A 27 21.29 23.08 -3.55
C ASP A 27 21.79 22.14 -4.66
N PHE A 28 20.93 21.29 -5.21
CA PHE A 28 21.25 20.33 -6.25
C PHE A 28 20.64 20.66 -7.62
N ALA A 29 20.05 21.86 -7.77
CA ALA A 29 19.48 22.36 -9.02
C ALA A 29 18.56 21.34 -9.74
N PRO A 30 17.48 20.86 -9.08
CA PRO A 30 16.48 20.03 -9.76
C PRO A 30 15.80 20.85 -10.87
N ALA A 31 15.32 20.19 -11.93
CA ALA A 31 14.59 20.88 -12.98
C ALA A 31 13.26 21.45 -12.44
N ARG A 32 12.59 20.68 -11.56
CA ARG A 32 11.27 21.02 -11.05
C ARG A 32 11.02 20.48 -9.64
N LEU A 33 10.44 21.30 -8.78
CA LEU A 33 9.89 20.93 -7.48
C LEU A 33 8.38 21.17 -7.45
N ILE A 34 7.61 20.16 -7.05
CA ILE A 34 6.15 20.26 -6.89
C ILE A 34 5.84 20.15 -5.40
N ILE A 35 5.32 21.23 -4.83
CA ILE A 35 5.10 21.38 -3.39
C ILE A 35 3.64 21.13 -3.08
N CYS A 36 3.34 20.00 -2.45
CA CYS A 36 1.97 19.63 -2.09
C CYS A 36 1.60 20.08 -0.67
N GLY A 37 0.47 20.78 -0.54
CA GLY A 37 -0.18 21.08 0.74
C GLY A 37 -1.58 20.48 0.81
N LEU A 38 -2.24 20.54 1.97
CA LEU A 38 -3.67 20.22 2.04
C LEU A 38 -4.50 21.40 1.52
N ARG A 39 -4.10 22.63 1.90
CA ARG A 39 -4.76 23.88 1.50
C ARG A 39 -3.98 24.62 0.44
N GLU A 40 -4.70 25.39 -0.37
CA GLU A 40 -4.11 26.22 -1.43
C GLU A 40 -3.15 27.26 -0.89
N GLU A 41 -3.57 27.98 0.15
CA GLU A 41 -2.80 29.04 0.80
C GLU A 41 -1.46 28.50 1.30
N GLU A 42 -1.47 27.38 2.03
CA GLU A 42 -0.27 26.73 2.56
C GLU A 42 0.71 26.33 1.45
N ALA A 43 0.21 25.77 0.34
CA ALA A 43 1.05 25.36 -0.79
C ALA A 43 1.66 26.59 -1.50
N ARG A 44 0.87 27.63 -1.74
CA ARG A 44 1.35 28.87 -2.39
C ARG A 44 2.36 29.60 -1.52
N GLU A 45 2.11 29.73 -0.22
CA GLU A 45 3.05 30.33 0.73
C GLU A 45 4.39 29.59 0.76
N ALA A 46 4.36 28.26 0.80
CA ALA A 46 5.57 27.45 0.77
C ALA A 46 6.39 27.67 -0.52
N VAL A 47 5.73 27.78 -1.67
CA VAL A 47 6.38 28.09 -2.94
C VAL A 47 7.02 29.48 -2.94
N GLU A 48 6.34 30.50 -2.42
CA GLU A 48 6.91 31.85 -2.33
C GLU A 48 8.13 31.90 -1.40
N VAL A 49 8.07 31.19 -0.27
CA VAL A 49 9.23 31.04 0.62
C VAL A 49 10.41 30.40 -0.11
N LEU A 50 10.19 29.32 -0.87
CA LEU A 50 11.25 28.65 -1.61
C LEU A 50 11.80 29.49 -2.76
N ARG A 51 10.95 30.24 -3.48
CA ARG A 51 11.38 31.14 -4.56
C ARG A 51 12.26 32.29 -4.08
N SER A 52 12.13 32.67 -2.81
CA SER A 52 13.01 33.70 -2.21
C SER A 52 14.43 33.19 -1.91
N ASP A 53 14.65 31.87 -1.96
CA ASP A 53 15.97 31.27 -1.76
C ASP A 53 16.87 31.47 -2.99
N PRO A 54 18.10 31.98 -2.84
CA PRO A 54 19.04 32.12 -3.96
C PRO A 54 19.30 30.81 -4.71
N ALA A 55 19.23 29.66 -4.04
CA ALA A 55 19.42 28.35 -4.66
C ALA A 55 18.24 27.93 -5.57
N ALA A 56 17.10 28.65 -5.52
CA ALA A 56 15.97 28.40 -6.40
C ALA A 56 16.21 28.79 -7.86
N GLN A 57 17.30 29.51 -8.16
CA GLN A 57 17.61 29.95 -9.51
C GLN A 57 17.72 28.75 -10.46
N GLY A 58 16.90 28.76 -11.52
CA GLY A 58 16.88 27.70 -12.54
C GLY A 58 15.98 26.50 -12.20
N THR A 59 15.44 26.42 -10.97
CA THR A 59 14.46 25.39 -10.58
C THR A 59 13.04 25.91 -10.79
N ARG A 60 12.19 25.16 -11.50
CA ARG A 60 10.74 25.46 -11.54
C ARG A 60 10.07 24.98 -10.26
N ILE A 61 9.33 25.84 -9.57
CA ILE A 61 8.64 25.48 -8.31
C ILE A 61 7.14 25.72 -8.49
N ASP A 62 6.33 24.65 -8.42
CA ASP A 62 4.88 24.69 -8.61
C ASP A 62 4.13 24.23 -7.35
N PRO A 63 3.01 24.89 -6.97
CA PRO A 63 2.17 24.44 -5.88
C PRO A 63 1.16 23.38 -6.35
N PHE A 64 0.84 22.42 -5.48
CA PHE A 64 -0.30 21.53 -5.60
C PHE A 64 -1.03 21.45 -4.24
N TRP A 65 -2.34 21.22 -4.22
CA TRP A 65 -3.08 21.09 -2.96
C TRP A 65 -4.21 20.05 -3.03
N GLY A 66 -4.85 19.76 -1.90
CA GLY A 66 -6.00 18.87 -1.80
C GLY A 66 -5.75 17.59 -1.01
N ASP A 67 -6.84 16.91 -0.62
CA ASP A 67 -6.82 15.62 0.05
C ASP A 67 -6.49 14.51 -0.97
N LEU A 68 -5.32 13.88 -0.79
CA LEU A 68 -4.83 12.80 -1.65
C LEU A 68 -5.39 11.41 -1.28
N PHE A 69 -6.22 11.33 -0.24
CA PHE A 69 -6.87 10.10 0.22
C PHE A 69 -8.28 9.91 -0.37
N VAL A 70 -8.72 10.76 -1.29
CA VAL A 70 -10.07 10.73 -1.88
C VAL A 70 -10.02 10.80 -3.43
N PRO A 71 -11.14 10.55 -4.13
CA PRO A 71 -11.25 10.88 -5.55
C PRO A 71 -10.97 12.36 -5.85
N GLU A 72 -10.40 12.66 -7.02
CA GLU A 72 -9.97 14.01 -7.39
C GLU A 72 -11.13 15.01 -7.45
N GLU A 73 -12.33 14.56 -7.83
CA GLU A 73 -13.55 15.39 -7.78
C GLU A 73 -13.81 15.97 -6.37
N PHE A 74 -13.32 15.31 -5.32
CA PHE A 74 -13.54 15.68 -3.94
C PHE A 74 -12.29 16.20 -3.23
N SER A 75 -11.12 16.23 -3.87
CA SER A 75 -9.83 16.55 -3.23
C SER A 75 -9.78 17.97 -2.67
N ARG A 76 -10.59 18.89 -3.20
CA ARG A 76 -10.69 20.29 -2.72
C ARG A 76 -11.77 20.52 -1.68
N ARG A 77 -12.53 19.49 -1.31
CA ARG A 77 -13.59 19.58 -0.30
C ARG A 77 -13.05 19.21 1.08
N PRO A 78 -13.51 19.86 2.17
CA PRO A 78 -13.31 19.33 3.51
C PRO A 78 -13.85 17.91 3.61
N ARG A 79 -13.08 17.01 4.23
CA ARG A 79 -13.45 15.59 4.37
C ARG A 79 -14.83 15.39 5.03
N GLY A 80 -15.19 16.25 5.98
CA GLY A 80 -16.52 16.24 6.61
C GLY A 80 -17.66 16.43 5.59
N ASP A 81 -17.45 17.29 4.59
CA ASP A 81 -18.44 17.56 3.54
C ASP A 81 -18.53 16.42 2.52
N VAL A 82 -17.43 15.69 2.30
CA VAL A 82 -17.41 14.46 1.49
C VAL A 82 -18.23 13.37 2.18
N LEU A 83 -18.06 13.20 3.50
CA LEU A 83 -18.78 12.19 4.28
C LEU A 83 -20.25 12.57 4.57
N ALA A 84 -20.60 13.85 4.49
CA ALA A 84 -21.99 14.31 4.61
C ALA A 84 -22.80 14.08 3.32
N ASP A 85 -22.14 14.03 2.17
CA ASP A 85 -22.74 13.86 0.85
C ASP A 85 -22.91 12.37 0.52
N ASP A 86 -24.13 11.96 0.18
CA ASP A 86 -24.46 10.54 -0.04
C ASP A 86 -23.73 9.94 -1.23
N ARG A 87 -23.64 10.66 -2.36
CA ARG A 87 -22.96 10.17 -3.56
C ARG A 87 -21.45 10.10 -3.32
N ALA A 88 -20.88 11.14 -2.71
CA ALA A 88 -19.45 11.21 -2.49
C ALA A 88 -18.99 10.17 -1.47
N ARG A 89 -19.76 9.95 -0.40
CA ARG A 89 -19.49 8.94 0.62
C ARG A 89 -19.58 7.52 0.07
N ALA A 90 -20.63 7.20 -0.69
CA ALA A 90 -20.77 5.87 -1.31
C ALA A 90 -19.58 5.59 -2.26
N LEU A 91 -19.25 6.54 -3.15
CA LEU A 91 -18.11 6.40 -4.06
C LEU A 91 -16.79 6.22 -3.31
N PHE A 92 -16.58 6.97 -2.22
CA PHE A 92 -15.39 6.84 -1.40
C PHE A 92 -15.29 5.45 -0.74
N VAL A 93 -16.39 4.91 -0.23
CA VAL A 93 -16.45 3.57 0.36
C VAL A 93 -16.22 2.50 -0.71
N ASP A 94 -16.86 2.60 -1.86
CA ASP A 94 -16.70 1.64 -2.95
C ASP A 94 -15.24 1.60 -3.43
N ASP A 95 -14.61 2.76 -3.61
CA ASP A 95 -13.18 2.87 -3.97
C ASP A 95 -12.28 2.27 -2.91
N LEU A 96 -12.66 2.38 -1.64
CA LEU A 96 -11.88 1.90 -0.53
C LEU A 96 -11.88 0.37 -0.47
N TYR A 97 -13.06 -0.25 -0.58
CA TYR A 97 -13.28 -1.69 -0.35
C TYR A 97 -13.34 -2.55 -1.63
N GLY A 98 -13.58 -1.97 -2.80
CA GLY A 98 -13.65 -2.68 -4.08
C GLY A 98 -12.30 -3.12 -4.66
N GLU A 99 -12.28 -3.65 -5.87
CA GLU A 99 -11.02 -3.92 -6.58
C GLU A 99 -10.33 -2.61 -7.05
N LEU A 100 -9.00 -2.59 -7.17
CA LEU A 100 -8.31 -1.48 -7.84
C LEU A 100 -8.49 -1.60 -9.36
N THR A 101 -9.60 -1.10 -9.90
CA THR A 101 -9.80 -1.04 -11.34
C THR A 101 -9.13 0.19 -11.96
N GLU A 102 -9.05 0.23 -13.28
CA GLU A 102 -8.56 1.40 -14.02
C GLU A 102 -9.41 2.65 -13.73
N GLU A 103 -10.73 2.48 -13.57
CA GLU A 103 -11.65 3.56 -13.24
C GLU A 103 -11.44 4.10 -11.82
N VAL A 104 -11.14 3.23 -10.84
CA VAL A 104 -10.81 3.63 -9.46
C VAL A 104 -9.47 4.37 -9.44
N PHE A 105 -8.47 3.83 -10.13
CA PHE A 105 -7.15 4.46 -10.21
C PHE A 105 -7.21 5.85 -10.89
N SER A 106 -7.83 5.94 -12.07
CA SER A 106 -7.88 7.17 -12.87
C SER A 106 -8.69 8.30 -12.25
N ARG A 107 -9.62 8.01 -11.33
CA ARG A 107 -10.33 9.04 -10.55
C ARG A 107 -9.64 9.42 -9.24
N SER A 108 -8.65 8.66 -8.78
CA SER A 108 -7.97 8.94 -7.51
C SER A 108 -7.10 10.21 -7.61
N ALA A 109 -7.14 11.06 -6.57
CA ALA A 109 -6.35 12.30 -6.54
C ALA A 109 -4.83 12.02 -6.66
N LEU A 110 -4.33 11.07 -5.85
CA LEU A 110 -2.91 10.70 -5.88
C LEU A 110 -2.49 10.04 -7.20
N GLY A 111 -3.31 9.13 -7.74
CA GLY A 111 -2.98 8.44 -8.99
C GLY A 111 -2.86 9.41 -10.16
N ARG A 112 -3.80 10.35 -10.26
CA ARG A 112 -3.76 11.43 -11.26
C ARG A 112 -2.54 12.32 -11.09
N LEU A 113 -2.27 12.79 -9.87
CA LEU A 113 -1.10 13.62 -9.57
C LEU A 113 0.20 12.95 -10.03
N LEU A 114 0.38 11.66 -9.72
CA LEU A 114 1.59 10.92 -10.11
C LEU A 114 1.73 10.79 -11.62
N VAL A 115 0.64 10.50 -12.33
CA VAL A 115 0.65 10.35 -13.80
C VAL A 115 0.85 11.70 -14.49
N ASP A 116 0.07 12.71 -14.11
CA ASP A 116 0.08 14.04 -14.74
C ASP A 116 1.43 14.73 -14.56
N GLU A 117 2.09 14.54 -13.41
CA GLU A 117 3.37 15.18 -13.10
C GLU A 117 4.60 14.33 -13.43
N SER A 118 4.43 13.01 -13.56
CA SER A 118 5.49 12.04 -13.89
C SER A 118 6.81 12.27 -13.13
N PRO A 119 6.81 12.28 -11.78
CA PRO A 119 8.00 12.65 -11.02
C PRO A 119 9.07 11.57 -11.06
N ASP A 120 10.34 11.97 -11.20
CA ASP A 120 11.50 11.09 -11.05
C ASP A 120 11.65 10.60 -9.59
N ILE A 121 11.35 11.49 -8.65
CA ILE A 121 11.51 11.29 -7.20
C ILE A 121 10.25 11.77 -6.49
N VAL A 122 9.77 10.96 -5.55
CA VAL A 122 8.69 11.34 -4.63
C VAL A 122 9.25 11.34 -3.20
N VAL A 123 9.09 12.46 -2.51
CA VAL A 123 9.30 12.53 -1.05
C VAL A 123 7.96 12.72 -0.38
N ASP A 124 7.56 11.74 0.42
CA ASP A 124 6.30 11.77 1.17
C ASP A 124 6.55 12.13 2.64
N SER A 125 6.26 13.38 2.97
CA SER A 125 6.30 13.93 4.34
C SER A 125 4.92 14.07 4.99
N ILE A 126 3.86 13.54 4.37
CA ILE A 126 2.53 13.50 4.98
C ILE A 126 2.58 12.59 6.21
N ASN A 127 2.12 13.05 7.36
CA ASN A 127 1.94 12.18 8.53
C ASN A 127 0.72 11.25 8.33
N THR A 128 0.81 10.29 7.39
CA THR A 128 -0.30 9.41 6.98
C THR A 128 -0.93 8.70 8.17
N ALA A 129 -0.09 8.17 9.07
CA ALA A 129 -0.56 7.52 10.29
C ALA A 129 -1.36 8.48 11.19
N GLY A 130 -0.93 9.73 11.34
CA GLY A 130 -1.69 10.77 12.05
C GLY A 130 -3.00 11.12 11.33
N ALA A 131 -2.92 11.41 10.04
CA ALA A 131 -4.07 11.79 9.21
C ALA A 131 -5.20 10.74 9.23
N LEU A 132 -4.85 9.45 9.31
CA LEU A 132 -5.81 8.35 9.43
C LEU A 132 -6.24 8.11 10.88
N ALA A 133 -5.32 8.04 11.85
CA ALA A 133 -5.64 7.71 13.23
C ALA A 133 -6.55 8.75 13.91
N TYR A 134 -6.39 10.04 13.60
CA TYR A 134 -7.19 11.10 14.19
C TYR A 134 -8.64 11.15 13.68
N GLN A 135 -9.03 10.28 12.74
CA GLN A 135 -10.44 10.07 12.36
C GLN A 135 -11.24 9.32 13.45
N ASP A 136 -10.56 8.82 14.49
CA ASP A 136 -11.13 8.23 15.71
C ASP A 136 -12.18 7.13 15.43
N ALA A 137 -11.71 6.02 14.86
CA ALA A 137 -12.52 4.83 14.60
C ALA A 137 -13.15 4.26 15.89
N PHE A 138 -12.55 4.52 17.06
CA PHE A 138 -13.08 4.05 18.35
C PHE A 138 -14.36 4.79 18.72
N ARG A 139 -14.36 6.13 18.60
CA ARG A 139 -15.58 6.92 18.78
C ARG A 139 -16.63 6.56 17.73
N SER A 140 -16.22 6.45 16.46
CA SER A 140 -17.09 6.03 15.35
C SER A 140 -17.78 4.68 15.63
N ALA A 141 -17.04 3.69 16.13
CA ALA A 141 -17.60 2.39 16.50
C ALA A 141 -18.57 2.48 17.69
N ALA A 142 -18.26 3.30 18.70
CA ALA A 142 -19.13 3.52 19.85
C ALA A 142 -20.45 4.20 19.46
N ASP A 143 -20.39 5.18 18.56
CA ASP A 143 -21.56 5.89 18.03
C ASP A 143 -22.41 4.96 17.15
N LEU A 144 -21.80 4.17 16.26
CA LEU A 144 -22.50 3.15 15.46
C LEU A 144 -23.20 2.10 16.35
N ARG A 145 -22.50 1.61 17.39
CA ARG A 145 -23.10 0.64 18.34
C ARG A 145 -24.28 1.24 19.10
N ARG A 146 -24.19 2.52 19.49
CA ARG A 146 -25.29 3.22 20.17
C ARG A 146 -26.51 3.34 19.25
N ALA A 147 -26.31 3.80 18.02
CA ALA A 147 -27.36 3.86 17.00
C ALA A 147 -28.00 2.49 16.75
N ALA A 148 -27.21 1.40 16.75
CA ALA A 148 -27.72 0.04 16.59
C ALA A 148 -28.64 -0.39 17.73
N VAL A 149 -28.27 -0.07 18.97
CA VAL A 149 -29.09 -0.37 20.16
C VAL A 149 -30.39 0.44 20.14
N GLU A 150 -30.34 1.68 19.67
CA GLU A 150 -31.50 2.57 19.56
C GLU A 150 -32.39 2.26 18.34
N GLY A 151 -31.99 1.31 17.48
CA GLY A 151 -32.72 0.93 16.27
C GLY A 151 -32.62 1.95 15.14
N GLY A 152 -31.67 2.88 15.20
CA GLY A 152 -31.51 4.01 14.28
C GLY A 152 -30.35 3.89 13.29
N VAL A 153 -29.91 2.67 12.93
CA VAL A 153 -28.81 2.50 11.97
C VAL A 153 -29.34 2.59 10.54
N ASP A 154 -28.90 3.64 9.85
CA ASP A 154 -29.05 3.79 8.41
C ASP A 154 -27.74 3.46 7.67
N LEU A 155 -27.82 3.35 6.35
CA LEU A 155 -26.66 3.09 5.48
C LEU A 155 -25.59 4.18 5.64
N ALA A 156 -25.98 5.44 5.77
CA ALA A 156 -25.06 6.56 5.93
C ALA A 156 -24.19 6.41 7.19
N THR A 157 -24.77 5.94 8.30
CA THR A 157 -24.04 5.68 9.55
C THR A 157 -23.04 4.52 9.39
N VAL A 158 -23.40 3.47 8.66
CA VAL A 158 -22.49 2.36 8.32
C VAL A 158 -21.34 2.84 7.44
N GLU A 159 -21.63 3.54 6.35
CA GLU A 159 -20.64 4.05 5.39
C GLU A 159 -19.66 5.04 6.05
N ARG A 160 -20.14 5.93 6.92
CA ARG A 160 -19.27 6.82 7.71
C ARG A 160 -18.32 6.01 8.58
N HIS A 161 -18.80 4.94 9.23
CA HIS A 161 -17.92 4.09 10.03
C HIS A 161 -16.87 3.37 9.18
N LEU A 162 -17.29 2.76 8.07
CA LEU A 162 -16.39 2.10 7.11
C LEU A 162 -15.32 3.06 6.57
N SER A 163 -15.67 4.33 6.37
CA SER A 163 -14.77 5.42 5.93
C SER A 163 -13.74 5.84 6.99
N THR A 164 -13.91 5.44 8.25
CA THR A 164 -12.96 5.73 9.35
C THR A 164 -12.02 4.56 9.65
N LEU A 165 -12.24 3.37 9.08
CA LEU A 165 -11.35 2.23 9.30
C LEU A 165 -9.99 2.49 8.65
N TYR A 166 -8.93 2.26 9.42
CA TYR A 166 -7.61 2.77 9.06
C TYR A 166 -6.89 1.92 7.99
N LEU A 167 -6.93 0.59 8.13
CA LEU A 167 -6.19 -0.31 7.23
C LEU A 167 -6.68 -0.27 5.78
N PRO A 168 -8.00 -0.27 5.49
CA PRO A 168 -8.47 -0.13 4.11
C PRO A 168 -7.90 1.12 3.43
N GLN A 169 -7.86 2.24 4.15
CA GLN A 169 -7.35 3.52 3.61
C GLN A 169 -5.85 3.45 3.32
N LEU A 170 -5.09 2.88 4.25
CA LEU A 170 -3.65 2.73 4.08
C LEU A 170 -3.29 1.77 2.94
N ILE A 171 -4.01 0.65 2.82
CA ILE A 171 -3.82 -0.35 1.75
C ILE A 171 -4.14 0.29 0.41
N ARG A 172 -5.31 0.91 0.26
CA ARG A 172 -5.72 1.57 -0.99
C ARG A 172 -4.73 2.65 -1.41
N HIS A 173 -4.33 3.50 -0.47
CA HIS A 173 -3.36 4.56 -0.72
C HIS A 173 -2.01 4.02 -1.20
N THR A 174 -1.55 2.90 -0.61
CA THR A 174 -0.31 2.22 -1.01
C THR A 174 -0.42 1.62 -2.41
N GLN A 175 -1.56 0.98 -2.74
CA GLN A 175 -1.81 0.41 -4.06
C GLN A 175 -1.83 1.50 -5.15
N ILE A 176 -2.54 2.61 -4.90
CA ILE A 176 -2.59 3.76 -5.83
C ILE A 176 -1.19 4.38 -5.99
N ALA A 177 -0.46 4.57 -4.90
CA ALA A 177 0.89 5.12 -4.95
C ALA A 177 1.84 4.23 -5.78
N LEU A 178 1.85 2.92 -5.54
CA LEU A 178 2.65 1.97 -6.28
C LEU A 178 2.30 2.00 -7.78
N GLU A 179 1.03 1.87 -8.12
CA GLU A 179 0.57 1.85 -9.52
C GLU A 179 0.89 3.18 -10.22
N GLY A 180 0.64 4.31 -9.56
CA GLY A 180 0.94 5.63 -10.10
C GLY A 180 2.43 5.86 -10.33
N MET A 181 3.29 5.45 -9.38
CA MET A 181 4.74 5.56 -9.53
C MET A 181 5.30 4.63 -10.60
N LYS A 182 4.72 3.43 -10.77
CA LYS A 182 5.07 2.53 -11.87
C LYS A 182 4.75 3.15 -13.22
N ARG A 183 3.55 3.73 -13.38
CA ARG A 183 3.12 4.39 -14.62
C ARG A 183 3.92 5.64 -14.93
N ALA A 184 4.27 6.42 -13.90
CA ALA A 184 5.10 7.61 -14.00
C ALA A 184 6.58 7.29 -14.31
N GLY A 185 7.03 6.05 -14.13
CA GLY A 185 8.45 5.70 -14.21
C GLY A 185 9.28 6.31 -13.08
N THR A 186 8.67 6.56 -11.92
CA THR A 186 9.34 7.11 -10.74
C THR A 186 10.48 6.18 -10.31
N GLY A 187 11.67 6.73 -10.12
CA GLY A 187 12.85 5.93 -9.76
C GLY A 187 13.06 5.79 -8.25
N MET A 188 12.57 6.73 -7.43
CA MET A 188 12.77 6.74 -5.98
C MET A 188 11.55 7.28 -5.23
N TYR A 189 11.18 6.59 -4.16
CA TYR A 189 10.15 7.02 -3.20
C TYR A 189 10.75 7.04 -1.78
N VAL A 190 10.72 8.19 -1.11
CA VAL A 190 11.20 8.34 0.27
C VAL A 190 10.05 8.75 1.17
N LYS A 191 9.70 7.89 2.12
CA LYS A 191 8.75 8.21 3.17
C LYS A 191 9.45 8.85 4.38
N ILE A 192 8.92 9.95 4.88
CA ILE A 192 9.20 10.43 6.23
C ILE A 192 8.04 10.00 7.11
N GLY A 193 8.25 8.94 7.88
CA GLY A 193 7.25 8.33 8.72
C GLY A 193 7.20 8.93 10.13
N THR A 194 6.44 8.28 11.00
CA THR A 194 6.39 8.56 12.44
C THR A 194 6.52 7.25 13.21
N ALA A 195 6.88 7.32 14.49
CA ALA A 195 6.75 6.21 15.43
C ALA A 195 5.45 6.27 16.26
N GLY A 196 4.66 7.34 16.11
CA GLY A 196 3.45 7.59 16.89
C GLY A 196 3.73 8.28 18.23
N THR A 197 4.70 7.80 19.01
CA THR A 197 5.03 8.29 20.36
C THR A 197 6.26 9.21 20.42
N GLY A 198 6.80 9.63 19.28
CA GLY A 198 8.01 10.47 19.24
C GLY A 198 9.24 9.78 19.85
N GLY A 199 9.36 8.46 19.70
CA GLY A 199 10.47 7.66 20.25
C GLY A 199 10.31 7.24 21.70
N MET A 200 9.33 7.80 22.41
CA MET A 200 8.99 7.36 23.75
C MET A 200 8.35 5.97 23.73
N GLY A 201 8.50 5.20 24.81
CA GLY A 201 7.83 3.91 24.96
C GLY A 201 6.32 4.05 25.21
N LEU A 202 5.69 2.93 25.60
CA LEU A 202 4.29 2.91 26.04
C LEU A 202 4.04 3.77 27.29
N ASN A 203 5.08 4.25 27.95
CA ASN A 203 5.05 5.11 29.14
C ASN A 203 5.11 6.62 28.81
N ILE A 204 4.82 7.03 27.57
CA ILE A 204 4.86 8.44 27.14
C ILE A 204 4.03 9.35 28.08
N PRO A 205 4.63 10.42 28.65
CA PRO A 205 3.92 11.30 29.58
C PRO A 205 3.06 12.38 28.89
N PHE A 206 3.26 12.60 27.59
CA PHE A 206 2.66 13.69 26.82
C PHE A 206 1.33 13.28 26.14
N THR A 207 0.32 12.92 26.94
CA THR A 207 -1.00 12.52 26.42
C THR A 207 -2.13 13.33 27.06
N HIS A 208 -3.15 13.67 26.29
CA HIS A 208 -4.32 14.43 26.75
C HIS A 208 -5.44 13.55 27.34
N SER A 209 -5.24 12.24 27.48
CA SER A 209 -6.26 11.27 27.88
C SER A 209 -6.04 10.66 29.26
N GLU A 210 -7.13 10.19 29.88
CA GLU A 210 -7.08 9.38 31.11
C GLU A 210 -6.32 8.06 30.91
N GLU A 211 -6.45 7.44 29.73
CA GLU A 211 -5.70 6.24 29.32
C GLU A 211 -4.29 6.66 28.82
N ARG A 212 -3.23 6.09 29.41
CA ARG A 212 -1.82 6.42 29.11
C ARG A 212 -1.07 5.18 28.59
N PRO A 213 -0.79 5.06 27.28
CA PRO A 213 -1.12 5.98 26.19
C PRO A 213 -2.54 5.77 25.65
N SER A 214 -3.10 6.79 24.99
CA SER A 214 -4.44 6.71 24.41
C SER A 214 -4.54 5.67 23.30
N ARG A 215 -5.72 5.08 23.10
CA ARG A 215 -6.00 4.19 21.96
C ARG A 215 -5.74 4.83 20.60
N VAL A 216 -6.01 6.13 20.47
CA VAL A 216 -5.76 6.90 19.23
C VAL A 216 -4.25 7.01 18.97
N LEU A 217 -3.45 7.25 20.01
CA LEU A 217 -2.00 7.29 19.90
C LEU A 217 -1.41 5.92 19.52
N LEU A 218 -1.91 4.85 20.14
CA LEU A 218 -1.53 3.48 19.79
C LEU A 218 -1.96 3.09 18.38
N ALA A 219 -3.13 3.55 17.92
CA ALA A 219 -3.56 3.38 16.54
C ALA A 219 -2.59 4.06 15.57
N LYS A 220 -2.14 5.30 15.86
CA LYS A 220 -1.10 5.99 15.08
C LYS A 220 0.19 5.16 15.00
N ALA A 221 0.66 4.60 16.12
CA ALA A 221 1.85 3.74 16.13
C ALA A 221 1.65 2.45 15.31
N GLY A 222 0.50 1.78 15.47
CA GLY A 222 0.15 0.57 14.71
C GLY A 222 0.06 0.82 13.20
N LEU A 223 -0.58 1.92 12.80
CA LEU A 223 -0.64 2.39 11.41
C LEU A 223 0.74 2.69 10.84
N ALA A 224 1.60 3.36 11.62
CA ALA A 224 2.96 3.64 11.19
C ALA A 224 3.80 2.37 10.99
N GLY A 225 3.60 1.36 11.84
CA GLY A 225 4.20 0.03 11.68
C GLY A 225 3.68 -0.68 10.42
N ALA A 226 2.35 -0.69 10.22
CA ALA A 226 1.73 -1.25 9.02
C ALA A 226 2.23 -0.57 7.74
N GLN A 227 2.38 0.77 7.74
CA GLN A 227 2.92 1.52 6.61
C GLN A 227 4.36 1.09 6.31
N SER A 228 5.21 0.91 7.33
CA SER A 228 6.59 0.44 7.15
C SER A 228 6.65 -0.92 6.44
N LEU A 229 5.79 -1.85 6.84
CA LEU A 229 5.71 -3.18 6.21
C LEU A 229 5.16 -3.11 4.79
N LEU A 230 4.17 -2.27 4.52
CA LEU A 230 3.67 -2.05 3.16
C LEU A 230 4.74 -1.44 2.25
N LEU A 231 5.56 -0.50 2.76
CA LEU A 231 6.71 0.05 2.04
C LEU A 231 7.80 -0.99 1.82
N PHE A 232 8.04 -1.88 2.78
CA PHE A 232 8.94 -3.03 2.61
C PHE A 232 8.47 -3.96 1.47
N LEU A 233 7.16 -4.23 1.36
CA LEU A 233 6.60 -5.00 0.24
C LEU A 233 6.75 -4.24 -1.09
N MET A 234 6.47 -2.93 -1.10
CA MET A 234 6.64 -2.07 -2.27
C MET A 234 8.11 -2.09 -2.76
N ALA A 235 9.08 -1.99 -1.86
CA ALA A 235 10.52 -2.06 -2.14
C ALA A 235 11.00 -3.39 -2.75
N ARG A 236 10.14 -4.42 -2.72
CA ARG A 236 10.39 -5.79 -3.17
C ARG A 236 9.52 -6.16 -4.37
N THR A 237 8.76 -5.19 -4.90
CA THR A 237 7.91 -5.37 -6.07
C THR A 237 8.69 -5.05 -7.34
N PRO A 238 8.67 -5.92 -8.36
CA PRO A 238 9.29 -5.63 -9.66
C PRO A 238 8.74 -4.34 -10.30
N GLU A 239 9.62 -3.62 -10.98
CA GLU A 239 9.31 -2.35 -11.68
C GLU A 239 8.86 -1.20 -10.74
N ALA A 240 8.84 -1.42 -9.42
CA ALA A 240 8.55 -0.37 -8.44
C ALA A 240 9.77 0.57 -8.25
N PRO A 241 9.57 1.81 -7.76
CA PRO A 241 10.67 2.69 -7.39
C PRO A 241 11.56 2.06 -6.30
N ALA A 242 12.78 2.57 -6.16
CA ALA A 242 13.55 2.35 -4.94
C ALA A 242 12.83 3.00 -3.76
N VAL A 243 12.45 2.21 -2.76
CA VAL A 243 11.67 2.69 -1.60
C VAL A 243 12.56 2.82 -0.37
N LYS A 244 12.43 3.94 0.33
CA LYS A 244 13.18 4.32 1.53
C LYS A 244 12.24 4.87 2.59
N GLU A 245 12.59 4.71 3.86
CA GLU A 245 11.83 5.34 4.95
C GLU A 245 12.74 5.90 6.04
N ILE A 246 12.59 7.19 6.35
CA ILE A 246 13.16 7.83 7.53
C ILE A 246 12.05 7.97 8.58
N LYS A 247 12.26 7.45 9.79
CA LYS A 247 11.32 7.64 10.92
C LYS A 247 11.98 8.43 12.05
N PRO A 248 11.65 9.71 12.19
CA PRO A 248 12.02 10.47 13.39
C PRO A 248 11.39 9.87 14.65
N THR A 249 12.20 9.68 15.67
CA THR A 249 11.82 9.18 17.00
C THR A 249 12.15 10.21 18.08
N ALA A 250 11.89 11.47 17.77
CA ALA A 250 12.02 12.63 18.65
C ALA A 250 10.99 13.67 18.24
N ALA A 251 10.80 14.74 19.02
CA ALA A 251 9.98 15.87 18.58
C ALA A 251 10.65 16.52 17.35
N ILE A 252 9.84 16.97 16.38
CA ILE A 252 10.35 17.70 15.23
C ILE A 252 10.06 19.17 15.48
N SER A 253 11.11 19.99 15.55
CA SER A 253 10.99 21.39 15.97
C SER A 253 12.12 22.24 15.41
N TRP A 254 11.94 23.54 15.11
CA TRP A 254 10.69 24.33 15.09
C TRP A 254 10.49 24.96 13.71
N LYS A 255 9.26 25.37 13.39
CA LYS A 255 8.93 26.13 12.17
C LYS A 255 9.29 27.60 12.33
N ALA A 256 8.89 28.21 13.44
CA ALA A 256 9.11 29.63 13.73
C ALA A 256 9.00 29.91 15.23
N MET A 257 9.45 31.10 15.64
CA MET A 257 9.16 31.67 16.95
C MET A 257 8.58 33.06 16.76
N ALA A 258 7.53 33.39 17.50
CA ALA A 258 6.89 34.69 17.39
C ALA A 258 6.19 35.08 18.70
N ARG A 259 5.74 36.34 18.74
CA ARG A 259 4.82 36.84 19.76
C ARG A 259 3.51 37.21 19.08
N GLY A 260 2.39 36.78 19.63
CA GLY A 260 1.07 37.10 19.08
C GLY A 260 -0.05 36.24 19.68
N PRO A 261 -1.24 36.20 19.03
CA PRO A 261 -2.36 35.39 19.48
C PRO A 261 -2.04 33.90 19.40
N ILE A 262 -2.39 33.16 20.46
CA ILE A 262 -2.25 31.71 20.51
C ILE A 262 -3.37 31.07 19.71
N LEU A 263 -3.00 30.27 18.70
CA LEU A 263 -3.95 29.63 17.81
C LEU A 263 -4.15 28.16 18.20
N ARG A 264 -5.41 27.71 18.19
CA ARG A 264 -5.78 26.29 18.30
C ARG A 264 -6.67 25.95 17.11
N GLY A 265 -6.22 25.05 16.24
CA GLY A 265 -6.92 24.73 14.98
C GLY A 265 -7.09 25.93 14.06
N GLY A 266 -6.11 26.85 14.05
CA GLY A 266 -6.14 28.09 13.26
C GLY A 266 -7.03 29.20 13.83
N ARG A 267 -7.69 28.99 14.97
CA ARG A 267 -8.53 30.01 15.62
C ARG A 267 -7.86 30.53 16.89
N PRO A 268 -7.90 31.85 17.16
CA PRO A 268 -7.42 32.39 18.42
C PRO A 268 -8.13 31.77 19.62
N VAL A 269 -7.36 31.42 20.65
CA VAL A 269 -7.91 30.96 21.92
C VAL A 269 -8.52 32.17 22.64
N PRO A 270 -9.83 32.16 22.98
CA PRO A 270 -10.42 33.26 23.71
C PRO A 270 -9.85 33.33 25.12
N ARG A 271 -9.60 34.54 25.60
CA ARG A 271 -9.27 34.75 27.00
C ARG A 271 -10.57 34.82 27.80
N CYS A 272 -10.62 34.17 28.95
CA CYS A 272 -11.79 34.20 29.82
C CYS A 272 -11.38 34.60 31.23
N ASP A 273 -12.31 35.21 31.97
CA ASP A 273 -12.17 35.48 33.39
C ASP A 273 -13.38 34.95 34.16
N ALA A 274 -13.19 34.63 35.43
CA ALA A 274 -14.26 34.19 36.32
C ALA A 274 -14.98 35.41 36.89
N LEU A 275 -16.31 35.45 36.77
CA LEU A 275 -17.13 36.52 37.34
C LEU A 275 -17.38 36.31 38.84
N ARG A 276 -17.48 35.05 39.26
CA ARG A 276 -17.73 34.65 40.66
C ARG A 276 -17.28 33.21 40.90
N PRO A 277 -16.92 32.83 42.14
CA PRO A 277 -16.69 31.43 42.48
C PRO A 277 -17.99 30.63 42.35
N VAL A 278 -17.88 29.37 41.94
CA VAL A 278 -19.00 28.41 41.87
C VAL A 278 -18.74 27.27 42.83
N PRO A 279 -19.73 26.83 43.63
CA PRO A 279 -19.59 25.63 44.46
C PRO A 279 -19.20 24.41 43.61
N LEU A 280 -18.24 23.61 44.08
CA LEU A 280 -17.70 22.47 43.31
C LEU A 280 -18.79 21.48 42.85
N GLY A 281 -19.80 21.24 43.68
CA GLY A 281 -20.93 20.36 43.34
C GLY A 281 -21.85 20.90 42.25
N GLU A 282 -21.78 22.19 41.95
CA GLU A 282 -22.62 22.89 40.96
C GLU A 282 -21.82 23.33 39.73
N ALA A 283 -20.50 23.45 39.82
CA ALA A 283 -19.60 24.00 38.80
C ALA A 283 -19.66 23.30 37.43
N PHE A 284 -20.11 22.04 37.41
CA PHE A 284 -20.20 21.21 36.20
C PHE A 284 -21.64 20.74 35.91
N ALA A 285 -22.63 21.28 36.62
CA ALA A 285 -24.03 20.93 36.39
C ALA A 285 -24.58 21.58 35.10
N PRO A 286 -25.41 20.87 34.30
CA PRO A 286 -26.01 21.44 33.09
C PRO A 286 -26.89 22.66 33.40
N GLY A 287 -26.82 23.70 32.57
CA GLY A 287 -27.75 24.84 32.62
C GLY A 287 -27.48 25.89 33.70
N HIS A 288 -26.31 25.87 34.36
CA HIS A 288 -25.90 26.95 35.25
C HIS A 288 -25.60 28.23 34.46
N ASP A 289 -25.97 29.37 35.03
CA ASP A 289 -25.61 30.69 34.51
C ASP A 289 -24.08 30.82 34.41
N PRO A 290 -23.49 31.17 33.26
CA PRO A 290 -22.05 31.23 33.10
C PRO A 290 -21.43 32.14 34.17
N ALA A 291 -20.70 31.53 35.11
CA ALA A 291 -19.95 32.24 36.15
C ALA A 291 -18.61 32.78 35.64
N TRP A 292 -18.50 32.99 34.33
CA TRP A 292 -17.32 33.41 33.62
C TRP A 292 -17.74 34.30 32.44
N THR A 293 -16.81 35.12 31.97
CA THR A 293 -16.99 35.93 30.76
C THR A 293 -15.83 35.69 29.81
N THR A 294 -16.09 35.73 28.50
CA THR A 294 -15.04 35.91 27.50
C THR A 294 -14.64 37.38 27.51
N LEU A 295 -13.34 37.64 27.41
CA LEU A 295 -12.79 38.98 27.24
C LEU A 295 -12.66 39.29 25.74
N ASP A 296 -12.67 40.57 25.39
CA ASP A 296 -12.61 41.02 23.98
C ASP A 296 -11.27 40.66 23.30
N GLU A 297 -10.21 40.52 24.08
CA GLU A 297 -8.87 40.19 23.58
C GLU A 297 -8.61 38.67 23.61
N PRO A 298 -7.99 38.10 22.56
CA PRO A 298 -7.57 36.71 22.56
C PRO A 298 -6.40 36.48 23.54
N LEU A 299 -6.14 35.22 23.87
CA LEU A 299 -4.94 34.85 24.59
C LEU A 299 -3.71 35.10 23.69
N GLU A 300 -2.81 35.98 24.13
CA GLU A 300 -1.54 36.24 23.47
C GLU A 300 -0.33 35.73 24.28
N GLY A 301 0.77 35.43 23.59
CA GLY A 301 2.01 35.01 24.24
C GLY A 301 3.20 34.95 23.29
N VAL A 302 4.37 34.63 23.85
CA VAL A 302 5.53 34.18 23.08
C VAL A 302 5.39 32.67 22.88
N TYR A 303 5.51 32.22 21.64
CA TYR A 303 5.35 30.82 21.32
C TYR A 303 6.41 30.33 20.33
N LEU A 304 6.67 29.02 20.42
CA LEU A 304 7.36 28.23 19.43
C LEU A 304 6.32 27.51 18.58
N ASP A 305 6.38 27.67 17.26
CA ASP A 305 5.55 26.94 16.32
C ASP A 305 6.21 25.60 15.98
N SER A 306 5.63 24.50 16.45
CA SER A 306 6.11 23.14 16.19
C SER A 306 5.48 22.49 14.95
N GLY A 307 4.74 23.25 14.13
CA GLY A 307 4.04 22.76 12.95
C GLY A 307 2.76 22.02 13.31
N GLU A 308 2.67 20.74 12.92
CA GLU A 308 1.45 19.91 13.09
C GLU A 308 1.01 19.80 14.57
N ASN A 309 1.95 19.89 15.51
CA ASN A 309 1.67 19.76 16.95
C ASN A 309 1.24 21.09 17.61
N GLY A 310 1.23 22.21 16.87
CA GLY A 310 0.76 23.50 17.34
C GLY A 310 1.82 24.35 18.06
N TYR A 311 1.35 25.28 18.89
CA TYR A 311 2.18 26.28 19.57
C TYR A 311 2.56 25.84 20.98
N PHE A 312 3.83 25.97 21.34
CA PHE A 312 4.35 25.69 22.67
C PHE A 312 4.86 26.96 23.35
N ALA A 313 4.55 27.09 24.64
CA ALA A 313 5.22 28.03 25.52
C ALA A 313 6.65 27.56 25.83
N ALA A 314 7.49 28.47 26.34
CA ALA A 314 8.89 28.17 26.67
C ALA A 314 9.02 26.97 27.62
N SER A 315 8.21 26.89 28.68
CA SER A 315 8.25 25.79 29.65
C SER A 315 7.75 24.46 29.09
N GLU A 316 6.80 24.49 28.15
CA GLU A 316 6.35 23.27 27.46
C GLU A 316 7.46 22.73 26.56
N PHE A 317 8.14 23.62 25.81
CA PHE A 317 9.28 23.25 25.00
C PHE A 317 10.43 22.71 25.86
N GLU A 318 10.81 23.42 26.93
CA GLU A 318 11.83 22.98 27.89
C GLU A 318 11.53 21.58 28.43
N THR A 319 10.28 21.33 28.84
CA THR A 319 9.84 20.02 29.34
C THR A 319 9.90 18.95 28.25
N LEU A 320 9.42 19.24 27.04
CA LEU A 320 9.42 18.28 25.94
C LEU A 320 10.83 17.85 25.55
N THR A 321 11.76 18.82 25.49
CA THR A 321 13.12 18.63 24.98
C THR A 321 14.15 18.29 26.04
N ALA A 322 13.77 18.19 27.32
CA ALA A 322 14.70 17.84 28.37
C ALA A 322 15.32 16.45 28.13
N LEU A 323 16.58 16.29 28.53
CA LEU A 323 17.34 15.05 28.38
C LEU A 323 16.59 13.86 29.01
N GLY A 324 16.45 12.78 28.24
CA GLY A 324 15.73 11.57 28.67
C GLY A 324 14.21 11.64 28.53
N LEU A 325 13.66 12.75 28.04
CA LEU A 325 12.29 12.84 27.57
C LEU A 325 12.26 12.70 26.04
N MET A 326 11.36 13.40 25.35
CA MET A 326 11.19 13.21 23.91
C MET A 326 12.39 13.73 23.11
N GLU A 327 13.12 14.70 23.66
CA GLU A 327 14.19 15.42 22.99
C GLU A 327 13.67 15.99 21.65
N PHE A 328 14.55 16.47 20.77
CA PHE A 328 14.11 16.92 19.45
C PHE A 328 15.18 16.71 18.39
N VAL A 329 14.70 16.69 17.14
CA VAL A 329 15.51 16.71 15.93
C VAL A 329 15.02 17.85 15.05
N THR A 330 15.94 18.50 14.34
CA THR A 330 15.59 19.57 13.41
C THR A 330 15.04 18.99 12.09
N PRO A 331 14.14 19.71 11.40
CA PRO A 331 13.70 19.29 10.08
C PRO A 331 14.86 19.28 9.06
N GLU A 332 15.89 20.10 9.25
CA GLU A 332 17.11 20.11 8.43
C GLU A 332 17.95 18.83 8.56
N GLU A 333 18.07 18.27 9.78
CA GLU A 333 18.74 16.97 9.98
C GLU A 333 17.97 15.83 9.29
N ILE A 334 16.64 15.89 9.29
CA ILE A 334 15.81 14.94 8.54
C ILE A 334 16.05 15.12 7.04
N ALA A 335 16.05 16.37 6.56
CA ALA A 335 16.31 16.70 5.15
C ALA A 335 17.66 16.19 4.66
N GLU A 336 18.73 16.36 5.45
CA GLU A 336 20.06 15.86 5.11
C GLU A 336 20.06 14.32 5.00
N ASN A 337 19.38 13.60 5.89
CA ASN A 337 19.25 12.15 5.78
C ASN A 337 18.46 11.72 4.53
N VAL A 338 17.37 12.42 4.21
CA VAL A 338 16.57 12.17 3.00
C VAL A 338 17.44 12.34 1.75
N ILE A 339 18.21 13.43 1.66
CA ILE A 339 19.08 13.71 0.52
C ILE A 339 20.20 12.68 0.40
N ARG A 340 20.79 12.25 1.52
CA ARG A 340 21.77 11.16 1.54
C ARG A 340 21.19 9.89 0.95
N GLU A 341 20.00 9.46 1.41
CA GLU A 341 19.35 8.25 0.88
C GLU A 341 19.01 8.37 -0.61
N ILE A 342 18.49 9.53 -1.06
CA ILE A 342 18.23 9.77 -2.49
C ILE A 342 19.51 9.64 -3.30
N ARG A 343 20.62 10.20 -2.81
CA ARG A 343 21.93 10.15 -3.48
C ARG A 343 22.63 8.80 -3.36
N GLY A 344 22.10 7.85 -2.59
CA GLY A 344 22.68 6.54 -2.36
C GLY A 344 23.82 6.54 -1.33
N ILE A 345 23.91 7.58 -0.50
CA ILE A 345 24.83 7.67 0.63
C ILE A 345 24.10 7.10 1.86
N PRO A 346 24.60 6.01 2.48
CA PRO A 346 23.91 5.41 3.61
C PRO A 346 23.84 6.36 4.81
N SER A 347 22.62 6.68 5.26
CA SER A 347 22.40 7.46 6.50
C SER A 347 22.43 6.58 7.75
N GLY A 348 22.20 5.27 7.60
CA GLY A 348 21.94 4.36 8.72
C GLY A 348 20.57 4.56 9.37
N LYS A 349 19.68 5.35 8.75
CA LYS A 349 18.34 5.70 9.26
C LYS A 349 17.19 5.19 8.38
N ASP A 350 17.51 4.48 7.30
CA ASP A 350 16.52 3.86 6.41
C ASP A 350 15.92 2.58 7.04
N VAL A 351 14.66 2.68 7.45
CA VAL A 351 13.91 1.59 8.09
C VAL A 351 13.69 0.42 7.12
N VAL A 352 13.46 0.70 5.84
CA VAL A 352 13.21 -0.36 4.84
C VAL A 352 14.48 -1.18 4.62
N ALA A 353 15.64 -0.53 4.50
CA ALA A 353 16.92 -1.23 4.44
C ALA A 353 17.21 -2.02 5.72
N ALA A 354 16.86 -1.50 6.91
CA ALA A 354 17.03 -2.22 8.17
C ALA A 354 16.16 -3.50 8.21
N LEU A 355 14.91 -3.42 7.75
CA LEU A 355 14.03 -4.58 7.61
C LEU A 355 14.63 -5.59 6.62
N ASP A 356 14.99 -5.15 5.41
CA ASP A 356 15.64 -6.02 4.41
C ASP A 356 16.87 -6.73 4.98
N ALA A 357 17.77 -6.01 5.68
CA ALA A 357 18.98 -6.56 6.25
C ALA A 357 18.73 -7.56 7.40
N SER A 358 17.59 -7.46 8.08
CA SER A 358 17.25 -8.27 9.25
C SER A 358 16.39 -9.49 8.94
N THR A 359 15.83 -9.59 7.73
CA THR A 359 14.93 -10.69 7.32
C THR A 359 15.68 -11.94 6.87
N MET A 360 15.07 -13.11 7.08
CA MET A 360 15.62 -14.40 6.65
C MET A 360 15.26 -14.70 5.19
N GLY A 361 16.28 -14.77 4.34
CA GLY A 361 16.17 -15.21 2.95
C GLY A 361 16.11 -16.74 2.77
N PRO A 362 15.91 -17.20 1.52
CA PRO A 362 15.99 -18.62 1.19
C PRO A 362 17.44 -19.09 1.37
N THR A 363 17.62 -20.31 1.86
CA THR A 363 18.95 -20.85 2.17
C THR A 363 19.36 -21.93 1.18
N TYR A 364 20.66 -22.06 0.95
CA TYR A 364 21.22 -23.14 0.14
C TYR A 364 20.78 -24.52 0.63
N ARG A 365 20.77 -24.72 1.97
CA ARG A 365 20.29 -25.97 2.60
C ARG A 365 18.85 -26.29 2.20
N ALA A 366 17.95 -25.30 2.23
CA ALA A 366 16.56 -25.50 1.81
C ALA A 366 16.45 -25.85 0.32
N GLY A 367 17.28 -25.24 -0.53
CA GLY A 367 17.36 -25.58 -1.96
C GLY A 367 17.75 -27.04 -2.23
N ILE A 368 18.70 -27.60 -1.49
CA ILE A 368 19.08 -29.01 -1.59
C ILE A 368 17.96 -29.93 -1.09
N LEU A 369 17.36 -29.61 0.07
CA LEU A 369 16.28 -30.41 0.64
C LEU A 369 15.01 -30.41 -0.23
N ARG A 370 14.81 -29.37 -1.06
CA ARG A 370 13.68 -29.32 -2.01
C ARG A 370 13.68 -30.52 -2.96
N GLY A 371 14.83 -30.86 -3.55
CA GLY A 371 14.93 -32.00 -4.47
C GLY A 371 14.54 -33.30 -3.79
N GLN A 372 15.11 -33.55 -2.61
CA GLN A 372 14.83 -34.75 -1.81
C GLN A 372 13.36 -34.84 -1.37
N ALA A 373 12.74 -33.71 -1.04
CA ALA A 373 11.33 -33.66 -0.67
C ALA A 373 10.43 -34.01 -1.86
N LEU A 374 10.71 -33.45 -3.04
CA LEU A 374 9.95 -33.75 -4.27
C LEU A 374 10.11 -35.22 -4.67
N GLU A 375 11.33 -35.73 -4.72
CA GLU A 375 11.62 -37.15 -5.03
C GLU A 375 10.89 -38.09 -4.06
N ARG A 376 10.89 -37.77 -2.76
CA ARG A 376 10.17 -38.60 -1.78
C ARG A 376 8.65 -38.53 -1.97
N MET A 377 8.11 -37.36 -2.29
CA MET A 377 6.67 -37.20 -2.57
C MET A 377 6.26 -37.99 -3.81
N GLU A 378 7.02 -37.90 -4.91
CA GLU A 378 6.79 -38.66 -6.14
C GLU A 378 6.81 -40.17 -5.87
N ALA A 379 7.80 -40.67 -5.12
CA ALA A 379 7.85 -42.08 -4.73
C ALA A 379 6.63 -42.51 -3.89
N MET A 380 6.11 -41.65 -3.02
CA MET A 380 4.89 -41.93 -2.24
C MET A 380 3.62 -41.94 -3.10
N GLU A 381 3.56 -41.09 -4.13
CA GLU A 381 2.46 -41.08 -5.10
C GLU A 381 2.46 -42.34 -5.95
N ASP A 382 3.64 -42.79 -6.39
CA ASP A 382 3.84 -44.05 -7.12
C ASP A 382 3.45 -45.26 -6.25
N GLU A 383 3.89 -45.31 -4.98
CA GLU A 383 3.51 -46.33 -4.00
C GLU A 383 1.98 -46.38 -3.78
N ALA A 384 1.31 -45.24 -3.79
CA ALA A 384 -0.13 -45.12 -3.57
C ALA A 384 -0.99 -45.29 -4.84
N GLY A 385 -0.37 -45.23 -6.02
CA GLY A 385 -1.08 -45.22 -7.30
C GLY A 385 -1.98 -43.99 -7.50
N SER A 386 -1.66 -42.87 -6.84
CA SER A 386 -2.47 -41.64 -6.90
C SER A 386 -1.59 -40.40 -6.96
N ALA A 387 -1.82 -39.54 -7.95
CA ALA A 387 -1.08 -38.28 -8.13
C ALA A 387 -1.84 -37.08 -7.52
N GLY A 388 -1.18 -36.31 -6.67
CA GLY A 388 -1.69 -35.07 -6.11
C GLY A 388 -1.40 -33.89 -7.05
N VAL A 389 -2.44 -33.30 -7.65
CA VAL A 389 -2.27 -32.15 -8.56
C VAL A 389 -2.41 -30.81 -7.82
N SER A 390 -3.55 -30.57 -7.17
CA SER A 390 -3.76 -29.41 -6.30
C SER A 390 -4.86 -29.68 -5.27
N TYR A 391 -4.76 -28.99 -4.14
CA TYR A 391 -5.75 -28.98 -3.06
C TYR A 391 -6.32 -27.58 -2.77
N GLU A 392 -5.99 -26.58 -3.60
CA GLU A 392 -6.44 -25.18 -3.44
C GLU A 392 -6.02 -24.54 -2.10
N MET A 393 -4.81 -24.83 -1.61
CA MET A 393 -4.30 -24.27 -0.34
C MET A 393 -3.19 -23.23 -0.52
N LEU A 394 -2.54 -23.18 -1.68
CA LEU A 394 -1.29 -22.42 -1.88
C LEU A 394 -1.49 -20.99 -2.44
N GLY A 395 -2.59 -20.73 -3.15
CA GLY A 395 -2.73 -19.47 -3.87
C GLY A 395 -4.11 -19.33 -4.50
N PRO A 396 -4.34 -18.26 -5.30
CA PRO A 396 -5.64 -18.01 -5.90
C PRO A 396 -6.09 -19.21 -6.73
N PRO A 397 -7.41 -19.43 -6.92
CA PRO A 397 -7.94 -20.55 -7.70
C PRO A 397 -7.29 -20.72 -9.08
N ARG A 398 -6.80 -19.63 -9.70
CA ARG A 398 -5.99 -19.63 -10.93
C ARG A 398 -4.76 -20.56 -10.87
N LEU A 399 -4.03 -20.63 -9.76
CA LEU A 399 -2.92 -21.58 -9.63
C LEU A 399 -3.41 -23.02 -9.81
N SER A 400 -4.46 -23.38 -9.08
CA SER A 400 -5.00 -24.74 -9.12
C SER A 400 -5.54 -25.08 -10.52
N LYS A 401 -6.21 -24.13 -11.19
CA LYS A 401 -6.58 -24.22 -12.62
C LYS A 401 -5.35 -24.56 -13.48
N LEU A 402 -4.28 -23.77 -13.39
CA LEU A 402 -3.08 -23.98 -14.20
C LEU A 402 -2.41 -25.33 -13.93
N LEU A 403 -2.39 -25.79 -12.67
CA LEU A 403 -1.86 -27.09 -12.30
C LEU A 403 -2.68 -28.25 -12.90
N PHE A 404 -4.02 -28.15 -12.89
CA PHE A 404 -4.88 -29.17 -13.49
C PHE A 404 -4.84 -29.17 -15.02
N GLU A 405 -4.79 -27.99 -15.65
CA GLU A 405 -4.59 -27.89 -17.10
C GLU A 405 -3.23 -28.45 -17.52
N GLY A 406 -2.16 -28.12 -16.79
CA GLY A 406 -0.86 -28.74 -16.99
C GLY A 406 -0.87 -30.26 -16.78
N ALA A 407 -1.65 -30.77 -15.83
CA ALA A 407 -1.79 -32.21 -15.58
C ALA A 407 -2.62 -32.95 -16.64
N ILE A 408 -3.59 -32.27 -17.27
CA ILE A 408 -4.28 -32.75 -18.46
C ILE A 408 -3.29 -32.83 -19.62
N LEU A 409 -2.54 -31.75 -19.85
CA LEU A 409 -1.56 -31.68 -20.94
C LEU A 409 -0.45 -32.72 -20.78
N ARG A 410 0.06 -32.96 -19.56
CA ARG A 410 1.04 -34.03 -19.29
C ARG A 410 0.54 -35.42 -19.72
N ARG A 411 -0.75 -35.71 -19.53
CA ARG A 411 -1.36 -36.99 -19.94
C ARG A 411 -1.60 -37.08 -21.45
N LEU A 412 -1.77 -35.95 -22.13
CA LEU A 412 -2.06 -35.90 -23.56
C LEU A 412 -0.78 -35.76 -24.42
N HIS A 413 0.23 -35.09 -23.88
CA HIS A 413 1.50 -34.75 -24.50
C HIS A 413 2.58 -34.92 -23.42
N GLU A 414 3.38 -35.99 -23.48
CA GLU A 414 4.32 -36.35 -22.41
C GLU A 414 5.40 -35.29 -22.16
N THR A 415 5.81 -34.59 -23.23
CA THR A 415 6.92 -33.62 -23.22
C THR A 415 6.50 -32.21 -23.62
N VAL A 416 7.30 -31.21 -23.19
CA VAL A 416 7.13 -29.81 -23.58
C VAL A 416 7.24 -29.63 -25.10
N GLU A 417 8.13 -30.37 -25.76
CA GLU A 417 8.27 -30.35 -27.22
C GLU A 417 6.99 -30.82 -27.91
N ALA A 418 6.36 -31.89 -27.43
CA ALA A 418 5.07 -32.34 -27.95
C ALA A 418 3.96 -31.31 -27.68
N GLY A 419 4.02 -30.61 -26.54
CA GLY A 419 3.12 -29.50 -26.23
C GLY A 419 3.28 -28.27 -27.14
N CYS A 420 4.48 -28.03 -27.69
CA CYS A 420 4.72 -26.92 -28.62
C CYS A 420 4.02 -27.11 -29.98
N GLU A 421 3.75 -28.35 -30.35
CA GLU A 421 3.16 -28.76 -31.62
C GLU A 421 1.71 -29.25 -31.48
N LEU A 422 1.08 -29.01 -30.32
CA LEU A 422 -0.31 -29.42 -30.10
C LEU A 422 -1.27 -28.71 -31.08
N ASP A 423 -2.32 -29.43 -31.47
CA ASP A 423 -3.46 -28.90 -32.22
C ASP A 423 -4.58 -28.51 -31.23
N PRO A 424 -4.97 -27.23 -31.13
CA PRO A 424 -5.90 -26.77 -30.10
C PRO A 424 -7.28 -27.44 -30.15
N ASP A 425 -7.82 -27.72 -31.34
CA ASP A 425 -9.14 -28.33 -31.51
C ASP A 425 -9.11 -29.83 -31.18
N GLU A 426 -8.05 -30.53 -31.62
CA GLU A 426 -7.83 -31.92 -31.25
C GLU A 426 -7.61 -32.07 -29.74
N THR A 427 -6.78 -31.20 -29.14
CA THR A 427 -6.51 -31.19 -27.70
C THR A 427 -7.79 -30.89 -26.91
N ALA A 428 -8.66 -29.99 -27.37
CA ALA A 428 -9.97 -29.76 -26.73
C ALA A 428 -10.85 -31.01 -26.71
N ALA A 429 -10.96 -31.70 -27.85
CA ALA A 429 -11.73 -32.93 -27.94
C ALA A 429 -11.15 -34.07 -27.10
N ARG A 430 -9.81 -34.17 -27.04
CA ARG A 430 -9.10 -35.18 -26.23
C ARG A 430 -9.16 -34.88 -24.74
N ALA A 431 -9.05 -33.62 -24.34
CA ALA A 431 -9.17 -33.19 -22.96
C ALA A 431 -10.58 -33.43 -22.42
N LEU A 432 -11.62 -33.19 -23.23
CA LEU A 432 -12.99 -33.54 -22.87
C LEU A 432 -13.14 -35.04 -22.62
N ARG A 433 -12.67 -35.88 -23.55
CA ARG A 433 -12.70 -37.34 -23.37
C ARG A 433 -11.96 -37.78 -22.12
N LEU A 434 -10.77 -37.22 -21.86
CA LEU A 434 -9.99 -37.52 -20.66
C LEU A 434 -10.76 -37.15 -19.38
N VAL A 435 -11.39 -35.97 -19.34
CA VAL A 435 -12.20 -35.53 -18.19
C VAL A 435 -13.45 -36.40 -18.02
N ASP A 436 -14.05 -36.89 -19.10
CA ASP A 436 -15.21 -37.79 -19.05
C ASP A 436 -14.84 -39.21 -18.60
N GLU A 437 -13.68 -39.73 -19.04
CA GLU A 437 -13.21 -41.10 -18.77
C GLU A 437 -12.45 -41.24 -17.44
N ASP A 438 -11.72 -40.20 -17.00
CA ASP A 438 -10.96 -40.18 -15.73
C ASP A 438 -11.80 -39.55 -14.61
N ASP A 439 -12.59 -40.41 -13.96
CA ASP A 439 -13.43 -40.05 -12.82
C ASP A 439 -12.65 -39.38 -11.68
N ASP A 440 -11.44 -39.87 -11.36
CA ASP A 440 -10.63 -39.35 -10.25
C ASP A 440 -10.13 -37.94 -10.55
N LEU A 441 -9.60 -37.71 -11.76
CA LEU A 441 -9.19 -36.37 -12.22
C LEU A 441 -10.36 -35.38 -12.12
N ARG A 442 -11.50 -35.72 -12.73
CA ARG A 442 -12.70 -34.88 -12.72
C ARG A 442 -13.16 -34.61 -11.30
N GLN A 443 -13.30 -35.65 -10.48
CA GLN A 443 -13.77 -35.52 -9.10
C GLN A 443 -12.84 -34.65 -8.25
N ARG A 444 -11.51 -34.75 -8.41
CA ARG A 444 -10.55 -33.90 -7.68
C ARG A 444 -10.74 -32.42 -8.02
N ILE A 445 -10.81 -32.08 -9.31
CA ILE A 445 -11.03 -30.71 -9.78
C ILE A 445 -12.32 -30.13 -9.16
N LEU A 446 -13.42 -30.88 -9.27
CA LEU A 446 -14.73 -30.43 -8.79
C LEU A 446 -14.80 -30.36 -7.24
N SER A 447 -14.11 -31.25 -6.53
CA SER A 447 -14.14 -31.33 -5.06
C SER A 447 -13.44 -30.16 -4.39
N ILE A 448 -12.38 -29.63 -5.00
CA ILE A 448 -11.70 -28.42 -4.52
C ILE A 448 -12.43 -27.13 -4.94
N GLY A 449 -13.51 -27.26 -5.69
CA GLY A 449 -14.41 -26.18 -6.06
C GLY A 449 -14.02 -25.41 -7.32
N LEU A 450 -13.25 -26.03 -8.24
CA LEU A 450 -13.00 -25.46 -9.56
C LEU A 450 -14.03 -26.01 -10.56
N PRO A 451 -14.80 -25.15 -11.24
CA PRO A 451 -15.59 -25.55 -12.39
C PRO A 451 -14.70 -25.95 -13.57
N ILE A 452 -15.23 -26.81 -14.44
CA ILE A 452 -14.63 -27.17 -15.73
C ILE A 452 -15.51 -26.62 -16.84
N LEU A 453 -14.98 -25.66 -17.62
CA LEU A 453 -15.63 -25.11 -18.80
C LEU A 453 -15.40 -26.04 -20.00
N LEU A 454 -16.49 -26.49 -20.62
CA LEU A 454 -16.44 -27.43 -21.74
C LEU A 454 -16.04 -26.73 -23.06
N PRO A 455 -15.63 -27.50 -24.09
CA PRO A 455 -15.18 -26.92 -25.36
C PRO A 455 -16.21 -26.06 -26.10
N ASP A 456 -17.51 -26.25 -25.84
CA ASP A 456 -18.58 -25.44 -26.43
C ASP A 456 -18.63 -23.99 -25.90
N GLY A 457 -17.91 -23.71 -24.81
CA GLY A 457 -17.86 -22.41 -24.14
C GLY A 457 -19.15 -21.98 -23.43
N ASN A 458 -20.17 -22.84 -23.40
CA ASN A 458 -21.49 -22.54 -22.83
C ASN A 458 -21.92 -23.54 -21.75
N SER A 459 -21.23 -24.68 -21.62
CA SER A 459 -21.51 -25.73 -20.65
C SER A 459 -20.38 -25.87 -19.63
N ILE A 460 -20.74 -26.17 -18.38
CA ILE A 460 -19.77 -26.39 -17.30
C ILE A 460 -20.07 -27.68 -16.52
N LEU A 461 -19.01 -28.32 -16.02
CA LEU A 461 -19.11 -29.28 -14.92
C LEU A 461 -18.73 -28.56 -13.63
N ARG A 462 -19.54 -28.71 -12.57
CA ARG A 462 -19.23 -28.09 -11.27
C ARG A 462 -19.56 -29.01 -10.10
N GLY A 463 -18.79 -28.85 -9.04
CA GLY A 463 -19.12 -29.41 -7.73
C GLY A 463 -20.20 -28.62 -6.99
N PRO A 464 -20.53 -29.03 -5.76
CA PRO A 464 -21.46 -28.30 -4.88
C PRO A 464 -20.89 -26.96 -4.40
N ARG A 465 -19.57 -26.80 -4.43
CA ARG A 465 -18.85 -25.57 -4.10
C ARG A 465 -18.16 -25.05 -5.34
N VAL A 466 -18.16 -23.73 -5.51
CA VAL A 466 -17.45 -23.04 -6.59
C VAL A 466 -16.67 -21.90 -5.96
N LYS A 467 -15.36 -21.86 -6.20
CA LYS A 467 -14.43 -20.91 -5.58
C LYS A 467 -14.48 -19.53 -6.23
N VAL A 468 -14.67 -19.50 -7.54
CA VAL A 468 -14.79 -18.27 -8.33
C VAL A 468 -16.20 -18.21 -8.89
N LEU A 469 -17.07 -17.44 -8.25
CA LEU A 469 -18.43 -17.21 -8.70
C LEU A 469 -18.49 -15.97 -9.60
N PRO A 470 -19.38 -15.96 -10.60
CA PRO A 470 -19.70 -14.73 -11.35
C PRO A 470 -20.36 -13.70 -10.42
N GLU A 471 -20.09 -12.42 -10.66
CA GLU A 471 -20.84 -11.33 -10.02
C GLU A 471 -22.21 -11.13 -10.69
N GLU A 472 -23.13 -10.44 -10.00
CA GLU A 472 -24.46 -10.14 -10.56
C GLU A 472 -24.33 -9.31 -11.86
N GLY A 473 -24.83 -9.86 -12.97
CA GLY A 473 -24.79 -9.22 -14.28
C GLY A 473 -23.52 -9.48 -15.09
N GLU A 474 -22.53 -10.19 -14.54
CA GLU A 474 -21.33 -10.59 -15.28
C GLU A 474 -21.65 -11.77 -16.21
N SER A 475 -21.11 -11.74 -17.43
CA SER A 475 -21.23 -12.86 -18.35
C SER A 475 -20.45 -14.06 -17.81
N LEU A 476 -21.10 -15.22 -17.71
CA LEU A 476 -20.47 -16.49 -17.31
C LEU A 476 -19.32 -16.91 -18.25
N ALA A 477 -19.30 -16.41 -19.49
CA ALA A 477 -18.25 -16.65 -20.46
C ALA A 477 -17.14 -15.58 -20.44
N ALA A 478 -17.18 -14.62 -19.50
CA ALA A 478 -16.17 -13.58 -19.40
C ALA A 478 -14.79 -14.21 -19.22
N LYS A 479 -13.85 -13.81 -20.10
CA LYS A 479 -12.45 -14.29 -20.08
C LYS A 479 -11.83 -14.14 -18.69
N VAL A 480 -12.18 -13.07 -17.98
CA VAL A 480 -11.71 -12.74 -16.64
C VAL A 480 -12.15 -13.79 -15.61
N LEU A 481 -13.41 -14.23 -15.64
CA LEU A 481 -13.95 -15.24 -14.71
C LEU A 481 -13.25 -16.59 -14.87
N VAL A 482 -13.07 -17.03 -16.12
CA VAL A 482 -12.45 -18.31 -16.44
C VAL A 482 -10.97 -18.32 -16.06
N ASP A 483 -10.24 -17.23 -16.36
CA ASP A 483 -8.83 -17.09 -16.01
C ASP A 483 -8.60 -17.10 -14.50
N ARG A 484 -9.52 -16.52 -13.72
CA ARG A 484 -9.44 -16.46 -12.24
C ARG A 484 -9.46 -17.83 -11.55
N GLY A 485 -9.97 -18.89 -12.19
CA GLY A 485 -9.93 -20.22 -11.55
C GLY A 485 -10.77 -21.35 -12.11
N TRP A 486 -11.31 -21.27 -13.32
CA TRP A 486 -12.05 -22.40 -13.90
C TRP A 486 -11.14 -23.18 -14.84
N VAL A 487 -11.12 -24.51 -14.77
CA VAL A 487 -10.38 -25.33 -15.75
C VAL A 487 -11.03 -25.14 -17.12
N ASP A 488 -10.28 -24.68 -18.12
CA ASP A 488 -10.81 -24.28 -19.43
C ASP A 488 -10.41 -25.30 -20.51
N LEU A 489 -11.39 -26.03 -21.03
CA LEU A 489 -11.18 -27.04 -22.06
C LEU A 489 -11.33 -26.53 -23.50
N ARG A 490 -11.59 -25.22 -23.70
CA ARG A 490 -11.76 -24.64 -25.04
C ARG A 490 -10.44 -24.64 -25.81
N ALA A 491 -10.54 -24.75 -27.13
CA ALA A 491 -9.39 -24.66 -28.03
C ALA A 491 -8.55 -23.38 -27.80
N SER A 492 -9.19 -22.25 -27.51
CA SER A 492 -8.49 -20.99 -27.21
C SER A 492 -7.56 -21.07 -26.00
N ASN A 493 -7.87 -21.89 -24.99
CA ASN A 493 -7.00 -22.08 -23.84
C ASN A 493 -5.80 -22.98 -24.17
N TRP A 494 -6.01 -24.01 -25.00
CA TRP A 494 -4.92 -24.87 -25.44
C TRP A 494 -3.95 -24.15 -26.38
N ASP A 495 -4.46 -23.23 -27.19
CA ASP A 495 -3.61 -22.34 -27.98
C ASP A 495 -2.72 -21.47 -27.07
N LEU A 496 -3.28 -20.90 -26.01
CA LEU A 496 -2.50 -20.17 -24.98
C LEU A 496 -1.46 -21.08 -24.30
N TRP A 497 -1.81 -22.33 -23.98
CA TRP A 497 -0.86 -23.29 -23.43
C TRP A 497 0.26 -23.67 -24.41
N ARG A 498 -0.04 -23.76 -25.71
CA ARG A 498 0.96 -23.95 -26.75
C ARG A 498 1.94 -22.79 -26.79
N GLU A 499 1.45 -21.55 -26.70
CA GLU A 499 2.30 -20.36 -26.58
C GLU A 499 3.16 -20.40 -25.31
N ARG A 500 2.59 -20.81 -24.17
CA ARG A 500 3.33 -20.97 -22.91
C ARG A 500 4.42 -22.05 -23.00
N PHE A 501 4.17 -23.17 -23.66
CA PHE A 501 5.20 -24.20 -23.88
C PHE A 501 6.33 -23.69 -24.78
N ARG A 502 6.00 -22.99 -25.87
CA ARG A 502 7.00 -22.37 -26.75
C ARG A 502 7.83 -21.34 -25.99
N GLY A 503 7.19 -20.45 -25.23
CA GLY A 503 7.87 -19.47 -24.37
C GLY A 503 8.76 -20.13 -23.31
N PHE A 504 8.32 -21.24 -22.72
CA PHE A 504 9.13 -22.02 -21.78
C PHE A 504 10.35 -22.63 -22.46
N ARG A 505 10.18 -23.32 -23.59
CA ARG A 505 11.25 -23.96 -24.38
C ARG A 505 12.26 -22.95 -24.88
N ASP A 506 11.82 -21.89 -25.55
CA ASP A 506 12.69 -20.85 -26.07
C ASP A 506 13.48 -20.19 -24.93
N GLY A 507 12.81 -20.00 -23.79
CA GLY A 507 13.43 -19.52 -22.57
C GLY A 507 14.49 -20.46 -21.98
N VAL A 508 14.44 -21.77 -22.25
CA VAL A 508 15.46 -22.76 -21.87
C VAL A 508 16.61 -22.76 -22.89
N ASP A 509 16.31 -22.75 -24.18
CA ASP A 509 17.29 -22.84 -25.28
C ASP A 509 18.22 -21.63 -25.37
N ILE A 510 17.72 -20.44 -25.01
CA ILE A 510 18.51 -19.20 -25.00
C ILE A 510 19.54 -19.18 -23.84
N ARG A 511 19.47 -20.12 -22.89
CA ARG A 511 20.31 -20.10 -21.69
C ARG A 511 21.73 -20.60 -22.00
N PRO A 512 22.77 -19.85 -21.61
CA PRO A 512 24.13 -20.38 -21.64
C PRO A 512 24.21 -21.64 -20.79
N GLY A 513 24.81 -22.71 -21.30
CA GLY A 513 25.05 -23.91 -20.52
C GLY A 513 26.01 -23.63 -19.35
N LEU A 514 26.04 -24.55 -18.38
CA LEU A 514 26.86 -24.40 -17.17
C LEU A 514 28.36 -24.20 -17.48
N GLU A 515 28.81 -24.75 -18.60
CA GLU A 515 30.16 -24.61 -19.13
C GLU A 515 30.51 -23.17 -19.56
N LEU A 516 29.51 -22.34 -19.84
CA LEU A 516 29.65 -20.92 -20.19
C LEU A 516 29.55 -20.00 -18.95
N GLY A 517 29.52 -20.58 -17.74
CA GLY A 517 29.64 -19.89 -16.46
C GLY A 517 28.32 -19.68 -15.70
N SER A 518 28.39 -18.94 -14.59
CA SER A 518 27.27 -18.73 -13.66
C SER A 518 26.35 -17.55 -14.04
N ARG A 519 26.22 -17.25 -15.34
CA ARG A 519 25.48 -16.06 -15.82
C ARG A 519 23.96 -16.18 -15.67
N GLY A 520 23.44 -17.40 -15.47
CA GLY A 520 22.02 -17.65 -15.30
C GLY A 520 21.61 -17.86 -13.85
N ASP A 521 20.53 -17.19 -13.42
CA ASP A 521 19.84 -17.39 -12.15
C ASP A 521 18.54 -18.18 -12.39
N HIS A 522 18.70 -19.41 -12.86
CA HIS A 522 17.62 -20.28 -13.33
C HIS A 522 17.82 -21.71 -12.80
N GLU A 523 16.73 -22.43 -12.56
CA GLU A 523 16.83 -23.88 -12.32
C GLU A 523 17.27 -24.57 -13.62
N TYR A 524 18.47 -25.18 -13.63
CA TYR A 524 18.93 -26.10 -14.70
C TYR A 524 18.28 -27.49 -14.61
N GLY A 525 17.10 -27.58 -13.96
CA GLY A 525 16.46 -28.83 -13.57
C GLY A 525 16.20 -29.81 -14.72
N ASP A 526 15.73 -31.00 -14.35
CA ASP A 526 15.53 -32.20 -15.18
C ASP A 526 15.42 -31.97 -16.71
N ARG A 527 16.38 -32.54 -17.44
CA ARG A 527 16.55 -32.52 -18.91
C ARG A 527 15.62 -33.50 -19.64
N SER A 528 14.75 -34.22 -18.92
CA SER A 528 13.79 -35.17 -19.49
C SER A 528 12.82 -34.55 -20.49
N GLY A 529 12.59 -33.23 -20.41
CA GLY A 529 11.59 -32.53 -21.22
C GLY A 529 10.15 -32.79 -20.77
N GLU A 530 9.94 -33.53 -19.67
CA GLU A 530 8.59 -33.86 -19.18
C GLU A 530 7.79 -32.63 -18.78
N ILE A 531 6.49 -32.65 -19.10
CA ILE A 531 5.55 -31.63 -18.62
C ILE A 531 5.34 -31.81 -17.10
N ARG A 532 5.91 -30.90 -16.31
CA ARG A 532 5.66 -30.82 -14.86
C ARG A 532 4.73 -29.65 -14.54
N PRO A 533 3.48 -29.88 -14.09
CA PRO A 533 2.51 -28.80 -13.86
C PRO A 533 3.03 -27.72 -12.90
N GLY A 534 3.68 -28.11 -11.80
CA GLY A 534 4.28 -27.16 -10.86
C GLY A 534 5.39 -26.30 -11.46
N ARG A 535 6.17 -26.85 -12.41
CA ARG A 535 7.23 -26.11 -13.12
C ARG A 535 6.63 -25.12 -14.12
N MET A 536 5.59 -25.53 -14.84
CA MET A 536 4.85 -24.63 -15.74
C MET A 536 4.15 -23.51 -14.98
N GLY A 537 3.45 -23.84 -13.88
CA GLY A 537 2.83 -22.84 -13.01
C GLY A 537 3.85 -21.83 -12.45
N ALA A 538 5.02 -22.30 -12.01
CA ALA A 538 6.10 -21.42 -11.56
C ALA A 538 6.65 -20.52 -12.68
N TRP A 539 6.76 -21.04 -13.92
CA TRP A 539 7.19 -20.24 -15.07
C TRP A 539 6.16 -19.15 -15.42
N ILE A 540 4.87 -19.50 -15.46
CA ILE A 540 3.77 -18.54 -15.71
C ILE A 540 3.82 -17.43 -14.66
N PHE A 541 3.89 -17.79 -13.38
CA PHE A 541 3.93 -16.80 -12.30
C PHE A 541 5.18 -15.90 -12.36
N ARG A 542 6.33 -16.45 -12.78
CA ARG A 542 7.57 -15.67 -12.89
C ARG A 542 7.56 -14.71 -14.08
N TYR A 543 7.11 -15.16 -15.25
CA TYR A 543 7.32 -14.45 -16.51
C TYR A 543 6.04 -13.82 -17.09
N GLU A 544 4.91 -14.55 -17.08
CA GLU A 544 3.62 -14.03 -17.55
C GLU A 544 3.06 -13.02 -16.52
N ASP A 545 3.05 -13.39 -15.24
CA ASP A 545 2.50 -12.55 -14.18
C ASP A 545 3.53 -11.59 -13.57
N LYS A 546 4.79 -11.63 -14.05
CA LYS A 546 5.91 -10.82 -13.54
C LYS A 546 6.11 -10.91 -12.03
N GLY A 547 5.81 -12.06 -11.42
CA GLY A 547 5.91 -12.30 -9.98
C GLY A 547 7.31 -12.65 -9.48
N GLU A 548 8.36 -12.34 -10.26
CA GLU A 548 9.73 -12.66 -9.88
C GLU A 548 10.18 -11.91 -8.63
N ARG A 549 10.87 -12.62 -7.74
CA ARG A 549 11.45 -12.05 -6.54
C ARG A 549 12.73 -11.27 -6.87
N ILE A 550 12.76 -9.97 -6.57
CA ILE A 550 13.94 -9.11 -6.84
C ILE A 550 15.00 -9.10 -5.73
N LYS A 551 14.62 -9.28 -4.46
CA LYS A 551 15.54 -9.25 -3.31
C LYS A 551 15.53 -10.60 -2.59
N ARG A 552 16.68 -11.25 -2.36
CA ARG A 552 16.76 -12.58 -1.71
C ARG A 552 17.03 -12.50 -0.22
#